data_AF-A0A6A4JF92-F1
#
_entry.id   AF-A0A6A4JF92-F1
#
_cell.length_a   1.000
_cell.length_b   1.000
_cell.length_c   1.000
_cell.angle_alpha   90.00
_cell.angle_beta   90.00
_cell.angle_gamma   90.00
#
_symmetry.space_group_name_H-M   'P 1'
#
loop_
_entity.id
_entity.type
_entity.pdbx_description
1 polymer ?
#
loop_
_entity_poly.entity_id
_entity_poly.type
_entity_poly.pdbx_seq_one_letter_code
_entity_poly.pdbx_strand_id
1 'polypeptide(L)'
;METKEKRVYKIVLTGGPCGGKTTGQARLSTFFENLGWKVFRVPETATVLLSGGIKFSDLSADEAYKFQENLLKTMIQIENTFFELAETCPRDCLIICDRGAMDASAFISKEKWEKLMAANNWNNVELRDNRYNQIVHMVTAANGAEDFYSIEDHACRSEGVELARDLDYNAAAAWVGHPYFDVIDNSTEFEKKIRRMIASICQKMGIDTGDRLLTNARKRKFLVKGPIPSDSEFPAFQDFDVVHNYLTNVNPSMQARLRKRGQKGHWSYTHTLRKPKMHGQVVEVKTQLTHRDYINLLSQKDDSHFTIYKLRRCFLDNNQYFQLDVYKDPCHPRCNGLMLLETYSALEDGRLEACLPKFLNIDSEVTDDPSFSMYNLSLREEWANSSKFTQAVKEFNNRKINGIIKECEKSVKDKPNGKLIVNGD
;
A
#
# COMPACT_ATOMS: atom_id res chain seq x y z
N MET A 1 32.18 -13.87 -13.45
CA MET A 1 30.88 -13.34 -13.01
C MET A 1 30.87 -13.46 -11.50
N GLU A 2 31.02 -12.36 -10.77
CA GLU A 2 30.79 -12.36 -9.32
C GLU A 2 29.33 -12.76 -9.09
N THR A 3 29.12 -13.91 -8.45
CA THR A 3 27.79 -14.32 -7.97
C THR A 3 27.35 -13.29 -6.94
N LYS A 4 26.44 -12.39 -7.35
CA LYS A 4 25.82 -11.41 -6.45
C LYS A 4 25.29 -12.16 -5.23
N GLU A 5 25.83 -11.84 -4.07
CA GLU A 5 25.47 -12.50 -2.82
C GLU A 5 23.99 -12.20 -2.53
N LYS A 6 23.23 -13.26 -2.35
CA LYS A 6 21.81 -13.20 -2.03
C LYS A 6 21.59 -12.44 -0.72
N ARG A 7 20.63 -11.53 -0.70
CA ARG A 7 20.32 -10.72 0.49
C ARG A 7 19.03 -11.22 1.16
N VAL A 8 19.09 -11.46 2.47
CA VAL A 8 17.90 -11.67 3.32
C VAL A 8 17.79 -10.46 4.25
N TYR A 9 16.68 -9.74 4.16
CA TYR A 9 16.42 -8.55 4.97
C TYR A 9 15.17 -8.75 5.81
N LYS A 10 15.32 -8.63 7.13
CA LYS A 10 14.32 -8.95 8.15
C LYS A 10 13.82 -7.66 8.77
N ILE A 11 12.53 -7.38 8.63
CA ILE A 11 11.89 -6.19 9.19
C ILE A 11 10.78 -6.55 10.15
N VAL A 12 10.59 -5.71 11.17
CA VAL A 12 9.41 -5.75 12.03
C VAL A 12 8.54 -4.55 11.73
N LEU A 13 7.24 -4.78 11.53
CA LEU A 13 6.24 -3.72 11.60
C LEU A 13 5.56 -3.79 12.97
N THR A 14 5.85 -2.81 13.82
CA THR A 14 5.28 -2.67 15.17
C THR A 14 4.35 -1.45 15.24
N GLY A 15 3.62 -1.32 16.35
CA GLY A 15 2.74 -0.19 16.64
C GLY A 15 1.42 -0.58 17.28
N GLY A 16 0.65 0.42 17.68
CA GLY A 16 -0.68 0.27 18.26
C GLY A 16 -1.74 -0.19 17.25
N PRO A 17 -2.98 -0.41 17.71
CA PRO A 17 -4.11 -0.69 16.83
C PRO A 17 -4.30 0.44 15.82
N CYS A 18 -4.87 0.16 14.64
CA CYS A 18 -5.14 1.18 13.60
C CYS A 18 -3.92 1.99 13.10
N GLY A 19 -2.67 1.56 13.33
CA GLY A 19 -1.47 2.25 12.79
C GLY A 19 -1.25 2.08 11.28
N GLY A 20 -1.97 1.15 10.63
CA GLY A 20 -1.83 0.85 9.20
C GLY A 20 -0.89 -0.31 8.86
N LYS A 21 -0.47 -1.12 9.85
CA LYS A 21 0.46 -2.25 9.69
C LYS A 21 0.03 -3.23 8.59
N THR A 22 -1.19 -3.77 8.64
CA THR A 22 -1.69 -4.75 7.66
C THR A 22 -1.68 -4.20 6.22
N THR A 23 -2.11 -2.94 6.04
CA THR A 23 -2.04 -2.27 4.74
C THR A 23 -0.59 -2.02 4.31
N GLY A 24 0.27 -1.65 5.25
CA GLY A 24 1.71 -1.49 5.05
C GLY A 24 2.38 -2.78 4.57
N GLN A 25 2.13 -3.91 5.24
CA GLN A 25 2.65 -5.23 4.83
C GLN A 25 2.23 -5.59 3.40
N ALA A 26 0.96 -5.39 3.05
CA ALA A 26 0.46 -5.69 1.71
C ALA A 26 1.12 -4.83 0.63
N ARG A 27 1.34 -3.54 0.94
CA ARG A 27 1.99 -2.58 0.03
C ARG A 27 3.48 -2.83 -0.10
N LEU A 28 4.18 -3.15 1.00
CA LEU A 28 5.57 -3.60 0.99
C LEU A 28 5.75 -4.87 0.18
N SER A 29 4.90 -5.87 0.41
CA SER A 29 4.95 -7.14 -0.32
C SER A 29 4.82 -6.91 -1.82
N THR A 30 3.79 -6.17 -2.23
CA THR A 30 3.58 -5.85 -3.64
C THR A 30 4.76 -5.08 -4.23
N PHE A 31 5.31 -4.11 -3.50
CA PHE A 31 6.43 -3.29 -3.96
C PHE A 31 7.68 -4.13 -4.19
N PHE A 32 8.09 -4.94 -3.21
CA PHE A 32 9.30 -5.76 -3.30
C PHE A 32 9.16 -6.93 -4.26
N GLU A 33 7.99 -7.57 -4.33
CA GLU A 33 7.71 -8.61 -5.34
C GLU A 33 7.82 -8.05 -6.77
N ASN A 34 7.38 -6.80 -6.99
CA ASN A 34 7.55 -6.13 -8.28
C ASN A 34 9.02 -5.79 -8.60
N LEU A 35 9.89 -5.68 -7.59
CA LEU A 35 11.34 -5.55 -7.76
C LEU A 35 12.04 -6.90 -7.97
N GLY A 36 11.29 -8.01 -8.02
CA GLY A 36 11.83 -9.36 -8.19
C GLY A 36 12.23 -10.06 -6.89
N TRP A 37 12.02 -9.43 -5.73
CA TRP A 37 12.30 -10.04 -4.43
C TRP A 37 11.24 -11.08 -4.08
N LYS A 38 11.64 -12.10 -3.32
CA LYS A 38 10.69 -12.98 -2.65
C LYS A 38 10.31 -12.36 -1.30
N VAL A 39 9.01 -12.21 -1.06
CA VAL A 39 8.53 -11.68 0.23
C VAL A 39 7.91 -12.80 1.07
N PHE A 40 8.33 -12.88 2.33
CA PHE A 40 7.74 -13.70 3.37
C PHE A 40 7.03 -12.79 4.38
N ARG A 41 5.84 -13.21 4.83
CA ARG A 41 5.08 -12.51 5.86
C ARG A 41 4.91 -13.45 7.03
N VAL A 42 5.49 -13.07 8.17
CA VAL A 42 5.35 -13.82 9.42
C VAL A 42 4.08 -13.31 10.11
N PRO A 43 3.09 -14.18 10.35
CA PRO A 43 1.82 -13.75 10.95
C PRO A 43 2.00 -13.37 12.43
N GLU A 44 1.12 -12.50 12.92
CA GLU A 44 1.06 -12.14 14.34
C GLU A 44 0.76 -13.39 15.19
N THR A 45 1.76 -13.84 15.96
CA THR A 45 1.68 -15.11 16.72
C THR A 45 0.58 -15.05 17.78
N ALA A 46 0.36 -13.88 18.39
CA ALA A 46 -0.73 -13.68 19.34
C ALA A 46 -2.09 -13.97 18.70
N THR A 47 -2.34 -13.48 17.48
CA THR A 47 -3.58 -13.76 16.75
C THR A 47 -3.77 -15.24 16.49
N VAL A 48 -2.70 -15.95 16.12
CA VAL A 48 -2.74 -17.42 15.90
C VAL A 48 -3.18 -18.13 17.18
N LEU A 49 -2.52 -17.85 18.31
CA LEU A 49 -2.82 -18.50 19.59
C LEU A 49 -4.21 -18.16 20.13
N LEU A 50 -4.63 -16.88 20.05
CA LEU A 50 -5.95 -16.44 20.52
C LEU A 50 -7.08 -17.00 19.66
N SER A 51 -6.88 -17.09 18.34
CA SER A 51 -7.85 -17.73 17.44
C SER A 51 -8.04 -19.22 17.71
N GLY A 52 -7.05 -19.86 18.36
CA GLY A 52 -7.10 -21.25 18.81
C GLY A 52 -7.93 -21.49 20.07
N GLY A 53 -8.57 -20.45 20.63
CA GLY A 53 -9.47 -20.57 21.79
C GLY A 53 -8.90 -20.08 23.12
N ILE A 54 -7.69 -19.51 23.12
CA ILE A 54 -7.10 -18.91 24.32
C ILE A 54 -7.77 -17.55 24.59
N LYS A 55 -8.28 -17.37 25.81
CA LYS A 55 -8.87 -16.11 26.27
C LYS A 55 -8.11 -15.59 27.47
N PHE A 56 -7.58 -14.37 27.37
CA PHE A 56 -6.86 -13.74 28.48
C PHE A 56 -7.71 -13.56 29.75
N SER A 57 -9.03 -13.38 29.60
CA SER A 57 -9.97 -13.27 30.73
C SER A 57 -10.02 -14.51 31.61
N ASP A 58 -9.64 -15.66 31.06
CA ASP A 58 -9.79 -16.96 31.70
C ASP A 58 -8.49 -17.40 32.39
N LEU A 59 -7.43 -16.60 32.29
CA LEU A 59 -6.10 -16.92 32.81
C LEU A 59 -5.85 -16.25 34.17
N SER A 60 -5.39 -17.04 35.14
CA SER A 60 -4.77 -16.52 36.36
C SER A 60 -3.45 -15.78 36.07
N ALA A 61 -2.92 -15.04 37.04
CA ALA A 61 -1.67 -14.29 36.87
C ALA A 61 -0.46 -15.19 36.51
N ASP A 62 -0.42 -16.43 37.03
CA ASP A 62 0.64 -17.39 36.74
C ASP A 62 0.45 -18.05 35.36
N GLU A 63 -0.79 -18.32 34.96
CA GLU A 63 -1.10 -18.83 33.62
C GLU A 63 -0.83 -17.77 32.56
N ALA A 64 -1.16 -16.51 32.82
CA ALA A 64 -0.82 -15.39 31.95
C ALA A 64 0.71 -15.25 31.78
N TYR A 65 1.48 -15.45 32.85
CA TYR A 65 2.95 -15.46 32.77
C TYR A 65 3.47 -16.60 31.89
N LYS A 66 2.99 -17.83 32.11
CA LYS A 66 3.33 -18.99 31.27
C LYS A 66 2.88 -18.80 29.82
N PHE A 67 1.73 -18.17 29.61
CA PHE A 67 1.25 -17.86 28.28
C PHE A 67 2.19 -16.90 27.55
N GLN A 68 2.64 -15.81 28.20
CA GLN A 68 3.61 -14.88 27.61
C GLN A 68 4.92 -15.57 27.25
N GLU A 69 5.40 -16.50 28.09
CA GLU A 69 6.57 -17.31 27.80
C GLU A 69 6.37 -18.19 26.54
N ASN A 70 5.24 -18.91 26.47
CA ASN A 70 4.93 -19.76 25.33
C ASN A 70 4.66 -18.95 24.04
N LEU A 71 4.06 -17.77 24.16
CA LEU A 71 3.86 -16.83 23.06
C LEU A 71 5.21 -16.45 22.45
N LEU A 72 6.19 -16.05 23.28
CA LEU A 72 7.50 -15.66 22.80
C LEU A 72 8.28 -16.83 22.21
N LYS A 73 8.23 -18.02 22.83
CA LYS A 73 8.81 -19.26 22.26
C LYS A 73 8.25 -19.56 20.87
N THR A 74 6.93 -19.49 20.74
CA THR A 74 6.23 -19.76 19.49
C THR A 74 6.60 -18.72 18.43
N MET A 75 6.65 -17.44 18.80
CA MET A 75 7.02 -16.35 17.90
C MET A 75 8.43 -16.56 17.35
N ILE A 76 9.40 -16.86 18.21
CA ILE A 76 10.78 -17.14 17.82
C ILE A 76 10.84 -18.34 16.86
N GLN A 77 10.10 -19.41 17.14
CA GLN A 77 10.09 -20.60 16.29
C GLN A 77 9.50 -20.35 14.90
N ILE A 78 8.36 -19.65 14.83
CA ILE A 78 7.72 -19.32 13.56
C ILE A 78 8.66 -18.43 12.74
N GLU A 79 9.23 -17.38 13.34
CA GLU A 79 10.20 -16.51 12.68
C GLU A 79 11.42 -17.26 12.18
N ASN A 80 12.03 -18.14 13.00
CA ASN A 80 13.18 -18.96 12.59
C ASN A 80 12.85 -19.81 11.36
N THR A 81 11.65 -20.40 11.32
CA THR A 81 11.18 -21.17 10.17
C THR A 81 11.18 -20.32 8.90
N PHE A 82 10.67 -19.08 8.96
CA PHE A 82 10.69 -18.18 7.80
C PHE A 82 12.10 -17.69 7.46
N PHE A 83 12.97 -17.51 8.45
CA PHE A 83 14.36 -17.10 8.22
C PHE A 83 15.14 -18.18 7.48
N GLU A 84 15.02 -19.44 7.90
CA GLU A 84 15.62 -20.60 7.22
C GLU A 84 15.05 -20.80 5.80
N LEU A 85 13.73 -20.67 5.62
CA LEU A 85 13.12 -20.72 4.28
C LEU A 85 13.60 -19.58 3.38
N ALA A 86 13.81 -18.39 3.93
CA ALA A 86 14.38 -17.28 3.19
C ALA A 86 15.82 -17.56 2.80
N GLU A 87 16.63 -18.20 3.66
CA GLU A 87 18.02 -18.60 3.42
C GLU A 87 18.18 -19.72 2.38
N THR A 88 17.14 -20.52 2.12
CA THR A 88 17.13 -21.51 1.03
C THR A 88 16.60 -20.96 -0.30
N CYS A 89 15.96 -19.80 -0.32
CA CYS A 89 15.39 -19.22 -1.55
C CYS A 89 16.48 -18.75 -2.54
N PRO A 90 16.40 -19.02 -3.85
CA PRO A 90 17.42 -18.54 -4.81
C PRO A 90 17.36 -17.03 -5.11
N ARG A 91 16.38 -16.30 -4.56
CA ARG A 91 16.15 -14.87 -4.80
C ARG A 91 16.45 -14.04 -3.54
N ASP A 92 16.71 -12.75 -3.72
CA ASP A 92 16.71 -11.78 -2.63
C ASP A 92 15.38 -11.84 -1.88
N CYS A 93 15.44 -11.81 -0.54
CA CYS A 93 14.29 -12.06 0.31
C CYS A 93 14.05 -10.90 1.29
N LEU A 94 12.79 -10.45 1.36
CA LEU A 94 12.31 -9.58 2.42
C LEU A 94 11.39 -10.39 3.34
N ILE A 95 11.65 -10.38 4.64
CA ILE A 95 10.82 -11.01 5.65
C ILE A 95 10.17 -9.91 6.48
N ILE A 96 8.84 -9.91 6.49
CA ILE A 96 8.04 -8.92 7.21
C ILE A 96 7.39 -9.59 8.41
N CYS A 97 7.82 -9.24 9.61
CA CYS A 97 7.22 -9.69 10.86
C CYS A 97 6.11 -8.74 11.29
N ASP A 98 4.88 -9.27 11.42
CA ASP A 98 3.77 -8.54 12.04
C ASP A 98 3.91 -8.62 13.57
N ARG A 99 4.55 -7.60 14.15
CA ARG A 99 5.19 -7.61 15.47
C ARG A 99 6.38 -8.56 15.57
N GLY A 100 7.34 -8.23 16.43
CA GLY A 100 8.54 -9.03 16.68
C GLY A 100 8.70 -9.39 18.16
N ALA A 101 9.79 -10.07 18.49
CA ALA A 101 10.05 -10.64 19.82
C ALA A 101 9.90 -9.61 20.95
N MET A 102 10.37 -8.38 20.75
CA MET A 102 10.29 -7.34 21.76
C MET A 102 8.86 -6.82 21.97
N ASP A 103 7.95 -6.93 21.00
CA ASP A 103 6.53 -6.53 21.22
C ASP A 103 5.89 -7.29 22.38
N ALA A 104 6.36 -8.50 22.70
CA ALA A 104 5.88 -9.26 23.85
C ALA A 104 6.18 -8.55 25.19
N SER A 105 7.26 -7.77 25.27
CA SER A 105 7.62 -7.04 26.50
C SER A 105 6.64 -5.91 26.82
N ALA A 106 5.87 -5.42 25.84
CA ALA A 106 4.86 -4.38 26.05
C ALA A 106 3.65 -4.86 26.88
N PHE A 107 3.47 -6.18 27.04
CA PHE A 107 2.30 -6.78 27.71
C PHE A 107 2.62 -7.39 29.08
N ILE A 108 3.83 -7.17 29.60
CA ILE A 108 4.32 -7.76 30.84
C ILE A 108 5.17 -6.76 31.62
N SER A 109 5.18 -6.86 32.95
CA SER A 109 6.02 -5.97 33.77
C SER A 109 7.51 -6.26 33.54
N LYS A 110 8.36 -5.23 33.70
CA LYS A 110 9.81 -5.33 33.52
C LYS A 110 10.43 -6.45 34.38
N GLU A 111 10.03 -6.57 35.65
CA GLU A 111 10.50 -7.62 36.57
C GLU A 111 10.18 -9.03 36.05
N LYS A 112 8.95 -9.21 35.56
CA LYS A 112 8.51 -10.50 34.98
C LYS A 112 9.22 -10.77 33.65
N TRP A 113 9.46 -9.75 32.82
CA TRP A 113 10.23 -9.86 31.59
C TRP A 113 11.67 -10.33 31.85
N GLU A 114 12.37 -9.70 32.80
CA GLU A 114 13.74 -10.06 33.17
C GLU A 114 13.81 -11.51 33.70
N LYS A 115 12.84 -11.91 34.53
CA LYS A 115 12.71 -13.30 34.99
C LYS A 115 12.50 -14.29 33.83
N LEU A 116 11.65 -13.92 32.86
CA LEU A 116 11.34 -14.74 31.68
C LEU A 116 12.56 -14.90 30.77
N MET A 117 13.30 -13.82 30.54
CA MET A 117 14.57 -13.82 29.81
C MET A 117 15.60 -14.75 30.47
N ALA A 118 15.81 -14.59 31.78
CA ALA A 118 16.77 -15.41 32.53
C ALA A 118 16.39 -16.89 32.52
N ALA A 119 15.12 -17.22 32.73
CA ALA A 119 14.63 -18.61 32.74
C ALA A 119 14.81 -19.34 31.40
N ASN A 120 14.82 -18.59 30.29
CA ASN A 120 14.96 -19.13 28.94
C ASN A 120 16.34 -18.93 28.32
N ASN A 121 17.29 -18.41 29.10
CA ASN A 121 18.63 -18.07 28.63
C ASN A 121 18.62 -17.15 27.39
N TRP A 122 17.68 -16.20 27.38
CA TRP A 122 17.57 -15.17 26.36
C TRP A 122 18.17 -13.87 26.84
N ASN A 123 18.56 -13.03 25.89
CA ASN A 123 19.03 -11.68 26.18
C ASN A 123 18.45 -10.69 25.18
N ASN A 124 18.30 -9.44 25.63
CA ASN A 124 17.68 -8.39 24.83
C ASN A 124 18.51 -8.02 23.59
N VAL A 125 19.84 -8.20 23.60
CA VAL A 125 20.68 -7.87 22.42
C VAL A 125 20.36 -8.82 21.28
N GLU A 126 20.28 -10.12 21.57
CA GLU A 126 19.89 -11.12 20.57
C GLU A 126 18.46 -10.89 20.08
N LEU A 127 17.50 -10.69 20.99
CA LEU A 127 16.09 -10.54 20.61
C LEU A 127 15.79 -9.20 19.92
N ARG A 128 16.48 -8.12 20.29
CA ARG A 128 16.26 -6.78 19.74
C ARG A 128 17.14 -6.54 18.52
N ASP A 129 18.45 -6.66 18.66
CA ASP A 129 19.45 -6.10 17.72
C ASP A 129 19.88 -7.10 16.65
N ASN A 130 20.20 -8.34 17.02
CA ASN A 130 20.79 -9.30 16.08
C ASN A 130 19.75 -10.02 15.22
N ARG A 131 18.50 -10.08 15.70
CA ARG A 131 17.44 -10.85 15.05
C ARG A 131 16.79 -10.14 13.87
N TYR A 132 16.75 -8.81 13.87
CA TYR A 132 16.08 -8.00 12.86
C TYR A 132 17.03 -6.96 12.29
N ASN A 133 16.91 -6.67 10.99
CA ASN A 133 17.73 -5.64 10.36
C ASN A 133 17.16 -4.24 10.60
N GLN A 134 15.83 -4.12 10.70
CA GLN A 134 15.16 -2.83 10.86
C GLN A 134 13.80 -3.01 11.54
N ILE A 135 13.47 -2.05 12.39
CA ILE A 135 12.20 -1.98 13.09
C ILE A 135 11.47 -0.73 12.62
N VAL A 136 10.22 -0.88 12.19
CA VAL A 136 9.40 0.23 11.70
C VAL A 136 8.15 0.35 12.56
N HIS A 137 8.08 1.41 13.34
CA HIS A 137 6.93 1.73 14.18
C HIS A 137 5.89 2.53 13.39
N MET A 138 4.72 1.95 13.20
CA MET A 138 3.58 2.57 12.53
C MET A 138 2.66 3.20 13.58
N VAL A 139 2.78 4.51 13.81
CA VAL A 139 2.02 5.23 14.84
C VAL A 139 0.51 5.06 14.64
N THR A 140 -0.21 4.68 15.69
CA THR A 140 -1.68 4.55 15.69
C THR A 140 -2.38 5.79 15.15
N ALA A 141 -3.48 5.62 14.40
CA ALA A 141 -4.34 6.74 14.01
C ALA A 141 -4.89 7.51 15.23
N ALA A 142 -4.97 6.86 16.41
CA ALA A 142 -5.35 7.53 17.65
C ALA A 142 -4.39 8.66 18.06
N ASN A 143 -3.21 8.78 17.45
CA ASN A 143 -2.22 9.83 17.75
C ASN A 143 -1.97 10.70 16.50
N GLY A 144 -2.62 11.85 16.41
CA GLY A 144 -2.44 12.82 15.32
C GLY A 144 -3.24 12.54 14.04
N ALA A 145 -4.18 11.59 14.07
CA ALA A 145 -5.15 11.32 13.01
C ALA A 145 -6.45 10.73 13.58
N GLU A 146 -6.89 11.26 14.73
CA GLU A 146 -7.97 10.72 15.57
C GLU A 146 -9.28 10.56 14.80
N ASP A 147 -9.56 11.48 13.87
CA ASP A 147 -10.73 11.46 12.98
C ASP A 147 -10.82 10.19 12.12
N PHE A 148 -9.70 9.47 11.95
CA PHE A 148 -9.60 8.23 11.17
C PHE A 148 -9.49 6.97 12.06
N TYR A 149 -9.49 7.13 13.39
CA TYR A 149 -9.52 6.00 14.31
C TYR A 149 -10.96 5.45 14.42
N SER A 150 -11.17 4.22 13.95
CA SER A 150 -12.48 3.55 14.03
C SER A 150 -12.33 2.16 14.66
N ILE A 151 -13.32 1.82 15.49
CA ILE A 151 -13.45 0.55 16.20
C ILE A 151 -14.43 -0.39 15.46
N GLU A 152 -15.24 0.16 14.54
CA GLU A 152 -16.45 -0.48 13.97
C GLU A 152 -16.17 -1.71 13.09
N ASP A 153 -14.99 -1.80 12.46
CA ASP A 153 -14.66 -2.86 11.49
C ASP A 153 -13.80 -4.00 12.09
N HIS A 154 -13.55 -3.99 13.41
CA HIS A 154 -12.67 -4.96 14.05
C HIS A 154 -13.36 -5.65 15.23
N ALA A 155 -13.91 -6.84 14.98
CA ALA A 155 -14.67 -7.67 15.94
C ALA A 155 -13.97 -8.02 17.28
N CYS A 156 -12.70 -7.63 17.45
CA CYS A 156 -11.90 -7.86 18.67
C CYS A 156 -11.34 -6.58 19.30
N ARG A 157 -11.74 -5.37 18.87
CA ARG A 157 -11.21 -4.12 19.43
C ARG A 157 -12.25 -3.42 20.28
N SER A 158 -11.91 -3.13 21.52
CA SER A 158 -12.74 -2.41 22.49
C SER A 158 -12.03 -1.17 23.06
N GLU A 159 -10.80 -0.91 22.60
CA GLU A 159 -9.94 0.11 23.17
C GLU A 159 -10.30 1.50 22.64
N GLY A 160 -10.65 2.40 23.58
CA GLY A 160 -10.82 3.83 23.30
C GLY A 160 -9.52 4.49 22.82
N VAL A 161 -9.65 5.71 22.30
CA VAL A 161 -8.53 6.48 21.72
C VAL A 161 -7.34 6.60 22.68
N GLU A 162 -7.58 6.85 23.96
CA GLU A 162 -6.51 6.96 24.97
C GLU A 162 -5.75 5.65 25.16
N LEU A 163 -6.46 4.54 25.40
CA LEU A 163 -5.84 3.22 25.52
C LEU A 163 -5.07 2.83 24.25
N ALA A 164 -5.58 3.20 23.07
CA ALA A 164 -4.88 2.97 21.81
C ALA A 164 -3.57 3.75 21.68
N ARG A 165 -3.49 4.97 22.25
CA ARG A 165 -2.25 5.75 22.33
C ARG A 165 -1.26 5.12 23.31
N ASP A 166 -1.71 4.68 24.47
CA ASP A 166 -0.86 4.03 25.46
C ASP A 166 -0.26 2.73 24.94
N LEU A 167 -1.08 1.91 24.27
CA LEU A 167 -0.63 0.69 23.61
C LEU A 167 0.36 0.98 22.48
N ASP A 168 0.18 2.06 21.72
CA ASP A 168 1.14 2.48 20.69
C ASP A 168 2.47 2.91 21.31
N TYR A 169 2.42 3.70 22.38
CA TYR A 169 3.62 4.14 23.10
C TYR A 169 4.38 2.96 23.69
N ASN A 170 3.69 2.01 24.33
CA ASN A 170 4.31 0.81 24.89
C ASN A 170 4.95 -0.07 23.81
N ALA A 171 4.30 -0.20 22.65
CA ALA A 171 4.87 -0.91 21.50
C ALA A 171 6.15 -0.23 21.00
N ALA A 172 6.17 1.11 20.87
CA ALA A 172 7.38 1.84 20.50
C ALA A 172 8.49 1.69 21.56
N ALA A 173 8.12 1.81 22.84
CA ALA A 173 9.05 1.74 23.97
C ALA A 173 9.78 0.39 24.06
N ALA A 174 9.11 -0.71 23.68
CA ALA A 174 9.70 -2.05 23.66
C ALA A 174 10.92 -2.17 22.72
N TRP A 175 11.00 -1.32 21.69
CA TRP A 175 12.08 -1.34 20.70
C TRP A 175 13.16 -0.28 20.93
N VAL A 176 13.04 0.51 21.99
CA VAL A 176 14.03 1.55 22.32
C VAL A 176 15.43 0.93 22.49
N GLY A 177 16.39 1.54 21.79
CA GLY A 177 17.78 1.11 21.75
C GLY A 177 18.15 0.21 20.57
N HIS A 178 17.20 -0.19 19.72
CA HIS A 178 17.54 -0.83 18.44
C HIS A 178 18.26 0.17 17.52
N PRO A 179 19.39 -0.18 16.89
CA PRO A 179 20.19 0.75 16.07
C PRO A 179 19.46 1.28 14.82
N TYR A 180 18.50 0.50 14.31
CA TYR A 180 17.73 0.84 13.11
C TYR A 180 16.24 0.84 13.42
N PHE A 181 15.79 1.88 14.12
CA PHE A 181 14.39 2.09 14.50
C PHE A 181 13.81 3.32 13.80
N ASP A 182 12.81 3.12 12.96
CA ASP A 182 12.16 4.16 12.18
C ASP A 182 10.71 4.37 12.65
N VAL A 183 10.33 5.63 12.90
CA VAL A 183 8.98 6.00 13.34
C VAL A 183 8.23 6.67 12.20
N ILE A 184 7.08 6.10 11.84
CA ILE A 184 6.20 6.60 10.79
C ILE A 184 4.93 7.18 11.43
N ASP A 185 4.98 8.48 11.68
CA ASP A 185 3.90 9.29 12.28
C ASP A 185 2.74 9.60 11.30
N ASN A 186 1.72 10.31 11.80
CA ASN A 186 0.53 10.69 11.03
C ASN A 186 0.57 12.12 10.47
N SER A 187 1.75 12.74 10.38
CA SER A 187 1.92 14.12 9.88
C SER A 187 1.57 14.30 8.39
N THR A 188 1.26 13.20 7.68
CA THR A 188 0.89 13.20 6.26
C THR A 188 -0.30 12.29 6.01
N GLU A 189 -1.00 12.50 4.89
CA GLU A 189 -2.09 11.62 4.44
C GLU A 189 -1.68 10.14 4.45
N PHE A 190 -2.64 9.25 4.68
CA PHE A 190 -2.37 7.82 4.86
C PHE A 190 -1.55 7.18 3.72
N GLU A 191 -1.82 7.52 2.46
CA GLU A 191 -1.01 7.01 1.33
C GLU A 191 0.44 7.52 1.36
N LYS A 192 0.67 8.78 1.78
CA LYS A 192 2.02 9.33 1.95
C LYS A 192 2.73 8.68 3.14
N LYS A 193 2.01 8.39 4.23
CA LYS A 193 2.50 7.63 5.38
C LYS A 193 3.03 6.25 4.95
N ILE A 194 2.24 5.49 4.18
CA ILE A 194 2.67 4.19 3.66
C ILE A 194 3.90 4.30 2.75
N ARG A 195 4.01 5.35 1.94
CA ARG A 195 5.20 5.54 1.11
C ARG A 195 6.43 5.89 1.92
N ARG A 196 6.31 6.72 2.96
CA ARG A 196 7.41 7.01 3.89
C ARG A 196 7.93 5.74 4.56
N MET A 197 7.03 4.84 4.96
CA MET A 197 7.38 3.52 5.48
C MET A 197 8.21 2.72 4.46
N ILE A 198 7.74 2.60 3.21
CA ILE A 198 8.49 1.88 2.14
C ILE A 198 9.83 2.56 1.85
N ALA A 199 9.85 3.90 1.79
CA ALA A 199 11.05 4.69 1.53
C ALA A 199 12.13 4.48 2.60
N SER A 200 11.73 4.51 3.87
CA SER A 200 12.63 4.25 5.01
C SER A 200 13.28 2.86 4.89
N ILE A 201 12.52 1.83 4.52
CA ILE A 201 13.06 0.49 4.32
C ILE A 201 14.02 0.45 3.14
N CYS A 202 13.64 1.02 1.99
CA CYS A 202 14.49 1.01 0.79
C CYS A 202 15.80 1.78 0.99
N GLN A 203 15.75 2.92 1.69
CA GLN A 203 16.92 3.72 2.03
C GLN A 203 17.92 2.91 2.86
N LYS A 204 17.45 2.18 3.89
CA LYS A 204 18.32 1.33 4.72
C LYS A 204 18.86 0.13 3.97
N MET A 205 18.10 -0.43 3.04
CA MET A 205 18.54 -1.54 2.18
C MET A 205 19.52 -1.10 1.08
N GLY A 206 19.68 0.21 0.85
CA GLY A 206 20.47 0.76 -0.25
C GLY A 206 19.86 0.46 -1.62
N ILE A 207 18.53 0.32 -1.69
CA ILE A 207 17.81 0.15 -2.96
C ILE A 207 17.55 1.53 -3.53
N ASP A 208 18.11 1.80 -4.72
CA ASP A 208 17.74 2.99 -5.48
C ASP A 208 16.31 2.83 -6.01
N THR A 209 15.37 3.49 -5.36
CA THR A 209 13.96 3.47 -5.75
C THR A 209 13.62 4.52 -6.80
N GLY A 210 14.62 5.24 -7.30
CA GLY A 210 14.42 6.41 -8.13
C GLY A 210 13.49 7.41 -7.45
N ASP A 211 12.56 7.97 -8.23
CA ASP A 211 11.61 8.98 -7.80
C ASP A 211 10.31 8.41 -7.20
N ARG A 212 10.08 7.09 -7.31
CA ARG A 212 8.77 6.45 -7.01
C ARG A 212 8.32 6.57 -5.56
N LEU A 213 9.26 6.75 -4.64
CA LEU A 213 9.03 6.84 -3.20
C LEU A 213 9.28 8.24 -2.65
N LEU A 214 9.60 9.22 -3.49
CA LEU A 214 9.64 10.61 -3.06
C LEU A 214 8.25 11.02 -2.56
N THR A 215 8.23 11.90 -1.56
CA THR A 215 7.01 12.30 -0.83
C THR A 215 5.93 12.95 -1.71
N ASN A 216 6.32 13.51 -2.86
CA ASN A 216 5.45 14.09 -3.89
C ASN A 216 5.06 13.12 -5.01
N ALA A 217 5.50 11.85 -4.98
CA ALA A 217 5.12 10.88 -6.00
C ALA A 217 3.59 10.82 -6.13
N ARG A 218 3.05 10.63 -7.33
CA ARG A 218 1.61 10.40 -7.51
C ARG A 218 1.39 9.38 -8.59
N LYS A 219 0.21 8.77 -8.56
CA LYS A 219 -0.20 7.87 -9.63
C LYS A 219 -0.40 8.74 -10.88
N ARG A 220 0.35 8.45 -11.93
CA ARG A 220 0.22 9.07 -13.25
C ARG A 220 -0.40 8.05 -14.20
N LYS A 221 -1.33 8.47 -15.03
CA LYS A 221 -2.09 7.63 -15.96
C LYS A 221 -2.08 8.25 -17.34
N PHE A 222 -1.74 7.45 -18.35
CA PHE A 222 -1.63 7.88 -19.73
C PHE A 222 -2.51 7.01 -20.63
N LEU A 223 -3.14 7.65 -21.61
CA LEU A 223 -3.88 6.97 -22.67
C LEU A 223 -2.88 6.46 -23.71
N VAL A 224 -2.97 5.18 -24.06
CA VAL A 224 -2.15 4.57 -25.10
C VAL A 224 -3.02 4.23 -26.30
N LYS A 225 -2.62 4.67 -27.48
CA LYS A 225 -3.30 4.36 -28.74
C LYS A 225 -2.86 2.99 -29.24
N GLY A 226 -3.84 2.22 -29.71
CA GLY A 226 -3.60 0.93 -30.33
C GLY A 226 -2.95 1.01 -31.71
N PRO A 227 -2.43 -0.13 -32.22
CA PRO A 227 -2.40 -1.45 -31.57
C PRO A 227 -1.31 -1.59 -30.50
N ILE A 228 -1.39 -2.63 -29.66
CA ILE A 228 -0.29 -2.96 -28.74
C ILE A 228 0.95 -3.40 -29.56
N PRO A 229 2.16 -2.93 -29.23
CA PRO A 229 3.38 -3.36 -29.90
C PRO A 229 3.65 -4.86 -29.74
N SER A 230 4.58 -5.39 -30.54
CA SER A 230 5.00 -6.79 -30.45
C SER A 230 5.65 -7.07 -29.08
N ASP A 231 5.45 -8.28 -28.54
CA ASP A 231 6.07 -8.72 -27.29
C ASP A 231 7.60 -8.57 -27.29
N SER A 232 8.24 -8.66 -28.46
CA SER A 232 9.68 -8.48 -28.66
C SER A 232 10.18 -7.06 -28.38
N GLU A 233 9.30 -6.06 -28.44
CA GLU A 233 9.63 -4.65 -28.19
C GLU A 233 9.58 -4.31 -26.69
N PHE A 234 8.92 -5.15 -25.89
CA PHE A 234 8.85 -4.96 -24.46
C PHE A 234 10.14 -5.44 -23.78
N PRO A 235 10.60 -4.74 -22.74
CA PRO A 235 11.57 -5.32 -21.80
C PRO A 235 10.92 -6.50 -21.05
N ALA A 236 11.68 -7.18 -20.18
CA ALA A 236 11.14 -8.27 -19.38
C ALA A 236 9.82 -7.87 -18.69
N PHE A 237 8.75 -8.62 -18.98
CA PHE A 237 7.41 -8.29 -18.53
C PHE A 237 6.70 -9.49 -17.89
N GLN A 238 5.61 -9.21 -17.18
CA GLN A 238 4.70 -10.20 -16.61
C GLN A 238 3.26 -9.79 -16.88
N ASP A 239 2.48 -10.75 -17.37
CA ASP A 239 1.07 -10.55 -17.71
C ASP A 239 0.17 -11.14 -16.64
N PHE A 240 -0.87 -10.40 -16.27
CA PHE A 240 -1.87 -10.82 -15.31
C PHE A 240 -3.27 -10.63 -15.86
N ASP A 241 -4.12 -11.64 -15.69
CA ASP A 241 -5.55 -11.48 -15.88
C ASP A 241 -6.15 -10.79 -14.66
N VAL A 242 -6.89 -9.71 -14.90
CA VAL A 242 -7.48 -8.89 -13.85
C VAL A 242 -8.97 -8.70 -14.13
N VAL A 243 -9.78 -9.03 -13.13
CA VAL A 243 -11.23 -8.87 -13.15
C VAL A 243 -11.67 -7.98 -11.99
N HIS A 244 -12.46 -6.97 -12.28
CA HIS A 244 -13.06 -6.10 -11.26
C HIS A 244 -14.58 -6.16 -11.29
N ASN A 245 -15.18 -6.17 -10.10
CA ASN A 245 -16.63 -6.06 -9.90
C ASN A 245 -16.90 -4.98 -8.84
N TYR A 246 -17.80 -4.05 -9.13
CA TYR A 246 -18.33 -3.14 -8.12
C TYR A 246 -19.45 -3.83 -7.35
N LEU A 247 -19.57 -3.55 -6.06
CA LEU A 247 -20.58 -4.12 -5.19
C LEU A 247 -21.62 -3.07 -4.80
N THR A 248 -22.86 -3.51 -4.61
CA THR A 248 -23.90 -2.67 -4.03
C THR A 248 -23.50 -2.28 -2.61
N ASN A 249 -23.75 -1.04 -2.21
CA ASN A 249 -23.43 -0.57 -0.87
C ASN A 249 -24.63 0.15 -0.27
N VAL A 250 -24.88 -0.09 1.02
CA VAL A 250 -26.02 0.52 1.74
C VAL A 250 -25.86 2.05 1.82
N ASN A 251 -24.62 2.52 1.91
CA ASN A 251 -24.31 3.94 1.87
C ASN A 251 -23.87 4.37 0.45
N PRO A 252 -24.63 5.24 -0.24
CA PRO A 252 -24.30 5.71 -1.60
C PRO A 252 -22.98 6.47 -1.70
N SER A 253 -22.45 6.96 -0.57
CA SER A 253 -21.18 7.68 -0.50
C SER A 253 -19.95 6.77 -0.36
N MET A 254 -20.17 5.47 -0.19
CA MET A 254 -19.13 4.45 -0.07
C MET A 254 -19.06 3.59 -1.34
N GLN A 255 -17.86 3.39 -1.87
CA GLN A 255 -17.65 2.55 -3.05
C GLN A 255 -16.92 1.27 -2.65
N ALA A 256 -17.55 0.12 -2.88
CA ALA A 256 -16.96 -1.20 -2.67
C ALA A 256 -16.63 -1.85 -4.02
N ARG A 257 -15.47 -2.50 -4.11
CA ARG A 257 -15.09 -3.28 -5.29
C ARG A 257 -14.31 -4.53 -4.94
N LEU A 258 -14.57 -5.60 -5.67
CA LEU A 258 -13.76 -6.81 -5.68
C LEU A 258 -12.78 -6.78 -6.84
N ARG A 259 -11.59 -7.32 -6.61
CA ARG A 259 -10.58 -7.59 -7.63
C ARG A 259 -10.15 -9.04 -7.55
N LYS A 260 -10.20 -9.75 -8.68
CA LYS A 260 -9.52 -11.03 -8.90
C LYS A 260 -8.35 -10.77 -9.83
N ARG A 261 -7.13 -11.10 -9.42
CA ARG A 261 -5.90 -10.94 -10.22
C ARG A 261 -5.10 -12.22 -10.18
N GLY A 262 -4.62 -12.70 -11.31
CA GLY A 262 -3.87 -13.95 -11.36
C GLY A 262 -3.17 -14.20 -12.68
N GLN A 263 -2.44 -15.30 -12.72
CA GLN A 263 -1.78 -15.84 -13.91
C GLN A 263 -1.62 -17.36 -13.74
N LYS A 264 -1.63 -18.11 -14.84
CA LYS A 264 -1.39 -19.56 -14.85
C LYS A 264 -2.25 -20.35 -13.85
N GLY A 265 -3.52 -19.98 -13.72
CA GLY A 265 -4.48 -20.66 -12.83
C GLY A 265 -4.38 -20.29 -11.35
N HIS A 266 -3.42 -19.45 -10.94
CA HIS A 266 -3.29 -18.99 -9.56
C HIS A 266 -3.87 -17.58 -9.39
N TRP A 267 -4.68 -17.38 -8.35
CA TRP A 267 -5.47 -16.18 -8.16
C TRP A 267 -5.28 -15.53 -6.79
N SER A 268 -5.36 -14.21 -6.78
CA SER A 268 -5.43 -13.36 -5.59
C SER A 268 -6.72 -12.56 -5.62
N TYR A 269 -7.34 -12.38 -4.46
CA TYR A 269 -8.63 -11.73 -4.31
C TYR A 269 -8.51 -10.57 -3.32
N THR A 270 -9.01 -9.40 -3.69
CA THR A 270 -8.97 -8.21 -2.84
C THR A 270 -10.33 -7.53 -2.82
N HIS A 271 -10.84 -7.22 -1.64
CA HIS A 271 -11.95 -6.29 -1.44
C HIS A 271 -11.38 -4.90 -1.15
N THR A 272 -11.80 -3.88 -1.89
CA THR A 272 -11.47 -2.48 -1.61
C THR A 272 -12.72 -1.72 -1.25
N LEU A 273 -12.71 -1.08 -0.09
CA LEU A 273 -13.76 -0.18 0.38
C LEU A 273 -13.21 1.25 0.38
N ARG A 274 -13.78 2.11 -0.45
CA ARG A 274 -13.47 3.53 -0.50
C ARG A 274 -14.51 4.27 0.33
N LYS A 275 -14.10 4.78 1.50
CA LYS A 275 -14.94 5.57 2.40
C LYS A 275 -15.15 6.98 1.82
N PRO A 276 -16.26 7.67 2.14
CA PRO A 276 -16.51 9.05 1.73
C PRO A 276 -15.37 9.98 2.15
N LYS A 277 -15.30 11.14 1.50
CA LYS A 277 -14.30 12.15 1.84
C LYS A 277 -14.50 12.61 3.28
N MET A 278 -13.55 12.27 4.15
CA MET A 278 -13.45 12.80 5.51
C MET A 278 -12.33 13.82 5.52
N HIS A 279 -12.62 15.07 5.92
CA HIS A 279 -11.64 16.17 5.96
C HIS A 279 -10.86 16.37 4.63
N GLY A 280 -11.56 16.22 3.49
CA GLY A 280 -10.96 16.36 2.15
C GLY A 280 -10.16 15.14 1.66
N GLN A 281 -9.89 14.16 2.52
CA GLN A 281 -9.15 12.94 2.19
C GLN A 281 -10.09 11.79 1.85
N VAL A 282 -9.68 10.97 0.88
CA VAL A 282 -10.38 9.74 0.50
C VAL A 282 -9.62 8.57 1.10
N VAL A 283 -10.26 7.80 1.97
CA VAL A 283 -9.66 6.60 2.57
C VAL A 283 -10.08 5.35 1.79
N GLU A 284 -9.11 4.62 1.25
CA GLU A 284 -9.33 3.27 0.69
C GLU A 284 -8.81 2.20 1.66
N VAL A 285 -9.70 1.35 2.15
CA VAL A 285 -9.36 0.14 2.92
C VAL A 285 -9.28 -1.04 1.95
N LYS A 286 -8.20 -1.83 2.01
CA LYS A 286 -7.97 -2.99 1.15
C LYS A 286 -7.79 -4.25 1.99
N THR A 287 -8.68 -5.22 1.79
CA THR A 287 -8.69 -6.49 2.51
C THR A 287 -8.40 -7.63 1.54
N GLN A 288 -7.45 -8.48 1.88
CA GLN A 288 -7.19 -9.71 1.13
C GLN A 288 -8.27 -10.73 1.45
N LEU A 289 -8.77 -11.43 0.44
CA LEU A 289 -9.84 -12.42 0.58
C LEU A 289 -9.37 -13.83 0.24
N THR A 290 -10.05 -14.82 0.82
CA THR A 290 -10.03 -16.19 0.32
C THR A 290 -10.88 -16.31 -0.95
N HIS A 291 -10.73 -17.42 -1.69
CA HIS A 291 -11.61 -17.70 -2.83
C HIS A 291 -13.08 -17.80 -2.42
N ARG A 292 -13.37 -18.43 -1.28
CA ARG A 292 -14.73 -18.58 -0.75
C ARG A 292 -15.37 -17.23 -0.44
N ASP A 293 -14.66 -16.36 0.27
CA ASP A 293 -15.17 -15.03 0.63
C ASP A 293 -15.39 -14.16 -0.61
N TYR A 294 -14.51 -14.29 -1.61
CA TYR A 294 -14.68 -13.61 -2.89
C TYR A 294 -15.98 -14.03 -3.60
N ILE A 295 -16.26 -15.33 -3.67
CA ILE A 295 -17.50 -15.84 -4.29
C ILE A 295 -18.74 -15.38 -3.51
N ASN A 296 -18.69 -15.40 -2.18
CA ASN A 296 -19.78 -14.92 -1.34
C ASN A 296 -20.06 -13.43 -1.55
N LEU A 297 -19.03 -12.58 -1.59
CA LEU A 297 -19.21 -11.14 -1.81
C LEU A 297 -19.62 -10.83 -3.26
N LEU A 298 -19.22 -11.66 -4.22
CA LEU A 298 -19.58 -11.48 -5.62
C LEU A 298 -21.10 -11.58 -5.85
N SER A 299 -21.86 -12.24 -4.96
CA SER A 299 -23.32 -12.26 -5.04
C SER A 299 -23.98 -10.90 -4.82
N GLN A 300 -23.24 -9.93 -4.25
CA GLN A 300 -23.68 -8.55 -4.01
C GLN A 300 -23.18 -7.59 -5.10
N LYS A 301 -22.87 -8.13 -6.29
CA LYS A 301 -22.41 -7.33 -7.42
C LYS A 301 -23.47 -6.27 -7.78
N ASP A 302 -23.00 -5.05 -8.04
CA ASP A 302 -23.83 -3.95 -8.49
C ASP A 302 -24.16 -4.11 -9.98
N ASP A 303 -25.44 -4.33 -10.29
CA ASP A 303 -25.91 -4.51 -11.66
C ASP A 303 -25.88 -3.23 -12.50
N SER A 304 -25.77 -2.04 -11.88
CA SER A 304 -25.54 -0.79 -12.61
C SER A 304 -24.14 -0.69 -13.23
N HIS A 305 -23.25 -1.63 -12.89
CA HIS A 305 -21.89 -1.72 -13.38
C HIS A 305 -21.62 -3.00 -14.19
N PHE A 306 -20.90 -2.86 -15.30
CA PHE A 306 -20.28 -3.98 -16.00
C PHE A 306 -19.10 -4.55 -15.20
N THR A 307 -18.90 -5.86 -15.29
CA THR A 307 -17.63 -6.48 -14.89
C THR A 307 -16.55 -6.01 -15.84
N ILE A 308 -15.40 -5.61 -15.30
CA ILE A 308 -14.27 -5.15 -16.12
C ILE A 308 -13.24 -6.27 -16.21
N TYR A 309 -12.89 -6.65 -17.43
CA TYR A 309 -11.82 -7.59 -17.75
C TYR A 309 -10.63 -6.83 -18.33
N LYS A 310 -9.43 -7.16 -17.84
CA LYS A 310 -8.19 -6.57 -18.33
C LYS A 310 -7.07 -7.58 -18.38
N LEU A 311 -6.20 -7.42 -19.36
CA LEU A 311 -4.82 -7.90 -19.27
C LEU A 311 -3.98 -6.77 -18.68
N ARG A 312 -3.27 -7.04 -17.60
CA ARG A 312 -2.30 -6.11 -17.02
C ARG A 312 -0.90 -6.61 -17.31
N ARG A 313 -0.18 -5.90 -18.18
CA ARG A 313 1.23 -6.11 -18.46
C ARG A 313 2.07 -5.22 -17.56
N CYS A 314 2.89 -5.84 -16.71
CA CYS A 314 3.80 -5.17 -15.80
C CYS A 314 5.23 -5.27 -16.33
N PHE A 315 5.94 -4.16 -16.44
CA PHE A 315 7.31 -4.15 -16.95
C PHE A 315 8.11 -2.98 -16.39
N LEU A 316 9.43 -3.07 -16.48
CA LEU A 316 10.37 -2.02 -16.08
C LEU A 316 11.00 -1.43 -17.34
N ASP A 317 10.93 -0.11 -17.49
CA ASP A 317 11.60 0.62 -18.57
C ASP A 317 12.14 1.95 -18.06
N ASN A 318 13.33 2.38 -18.48
CA ASN A 318 14.00 3.61 -18.01
C ASN A 318 14.02 3.77 -16.48
N ASN A 319 14.28 2.68 -15.76
CA ASN A 319 14.21 2.60 -14.30
C ASN A 319 12.84 2.97 -13.71
N GLN A 320 11.78 2.91 -14.50
CA GLN A 320 10.39 3.18 -14.13
C GLN A 320 9.50 1.97 -14.34
N TYR A 321 8.63 1.69 -13.37
CA TYR A 321 7.77 0.51 -13.39
C TYR A 321 6.41 0.93 -13.89
N PHE A 322 5.95 0.22 -14.91
CA PHE A 322 4.73 0.52 -15.62
C PHE A 322 3.75 -0.63 -15.50
N GLN A 323 2.47 -0.28 -15.45
CA GLN A 323 1.35 -1.20 -15.58
C GLN A 323 0.54 -0.77 -16.78
N LEU A 324 0.60 -1.53 -17.86
CA LEU A 324 -0.24 -1.34 -19.04
C LEU A 324 -1.50 -2.20 -18.88
N ASP A 325 -2.63 -1.53 -18.68
CA ASP A 325 -3.96 -2.14 -18.65
C ASP A 325 -4.55 -2.15 -20.07
N VAL A 326 -4.73 -3.32 -20.64
CA VAL A 326 -5.47 -3.54 -21.89
C VAL A 326 -6.86 -4.05 -21.53
N TYR A 327 -7.89 -3.25 -21.80
CA TYR A 327 -9.28 -3.64 -21.54
C TYR A 327 -9.73 -4.71 -22.54
N LYS A 328 -10.44 -5.72 -22.04
CA LYS A 328 -10.89 -6.89 -22.80
C LYS A 328 -12.41 -7.01 -22.76
N ASP A 329 -12.95 -7.64 -23.79
CA ASP A 329 -14.35 -8.03 -23.83
C ASP A 329 -14.68 -9.15 -22.82
N PRO A 330 -15.92 -9.21 -22.31
CA PRO A 330 -17.00 -8.25 -22.55
C PRO A 330 -16.78 -6.96 -21.76
N CYS A 331 -16.87 -5.81 -22.43
CA CYS A 331 -16.73 -4.50 -21.79
C CYS A 331 -17.75 -3.49 -22.31
N HIS A 332 -17.90 -2.36 -21.62
CA HIS A 332 -18.70 -1.24 -22.14
C HIS A 332 -18.07 -0.76 -23.47
N PRO A 333 -18.84 -0.35 -24.50
CA PRO A 333 -18.30 0.14 -25.79
C PRO A 333 -17.15 1.16 -25.69
N ARG A 334 -17.24 2.12 -24.76
CA ARG A 334 -16.18 3.07 -24.37
C ARG A 334 -14.82 2.45 -23.98
N CYS A 335 -14.80 1.19 -23.56
CA CYS A 335 -13.58 0.46 -23.21
C CYS A 335 -13.02 -0.35 -24.37
N ASN A 336 -13.71 -0.40 -25.51
CA ASN A 336 -13.26 -1.16 -26.68
C ASN A 336 -11.94 -0.58 -27.19
N GLY A 337 -10.89 -1.42 -27.25
CA GLY A 337 -9.54 -1.01 -27.60
C GLY A 337 -8.85 -0.07 -26.60
N LEU A 338 -9.44 0.17 -25.42
CA LEU A 338 -8.88 1.09 -24.44
C LEU A 338 -7.63 0.50 -23.77
N MET A 339 -6.54 1.27 -23.82
CA MET A 339 -5.30 0.94 -23.13
C MET A 339 -4.86 2.11 -22.24
N LEU A 340 -4.52 1.79 -20.98
CA LEU A 340 -4.09 2.77 -19.99
C LEU A 340 -2.75 2.35 -19.41
N LEU A 341 -1.75 3.21 -19.54
CA LEU A 341 -0.45 3.06 -18.91
C LEU A 341 -0.45 3.77 -17.56
N GLU A 342 -0.17 3.04 -16.49
CA GLU A 342 -0.11 3.58 -15.13
C GLU A 342 1.30 3.48 -14.57
N THR A 343 1.72 4.52 -13.86
CA THR A 343 2.97 4.51 -13.10
C THR A 343 2.85 5.38 -11.85
N TYR A 344 3.81 5.29 -10.93
CA TYR A 344 3.91 6.18 -9.77
C TYR A 344 5.21 6.96 -9.87
N SER A 345 5.10 8.28 -10.01
CA SER A 345 6.26 9.13 -10.24
C SER A 345 6.13 10.46 -9.51
N ALA A 346 7.25 10.96 -9.02
CA ALA A 346 7.45 12.28 -8.43
C ALA A 346 8.15 13.25 -9.38
N LEU A 347 8.53 12.80 -10.57
CA LEU A 347 9.16 13.63 -11.58
C LEU A 347 8.14 14.67 -12.08
N GLU A 348 8.59 15.92 -12.03
CA GLU A 348 7.90 17.11 -12.52
C GLU A 348 8.68 17.69 -13.72
N ASP A 349 8.20 18.79 -14.29
CA ASP A 349 8.89 19.57 -15.35
C ASP A 349 9.32 18.76 -16.60
N GLY A 350 8.47 17.86 -17.10
CA GLY A 350 8.75 17.12 -18.34
C GLY A 350 9.69 15.92 -18.18
N ARG A 351 10.25 15.70 -16.98
CA ARG A 351 11.20 14.61 -16.73
C ARG A 351 10.54 13.24 -16.76
N LEU A 352 9.27 13.14 -16.36
CA LEU A 352 8.52 11.89 -16.46
C LEU A 352 8.29 11.52 -17.92
N GLU A 353 7.91 12.50 -18.73
CA GLU A 353 7.65 12.38 -20.15
C GLU A 353 8.89 11.88 -20.91
N ALA A 354 10.09 12.28 -20.46
CA ALA A 354 11.36 11.77 -20.98
C ALA A 354 11.63 10.29 -20.62
N CYS A 355 11.09 9.80 -19.51
CA CYS A 355 11.22 8.42 -19.05
C CYS A 355 10.12 7.49 -19.59
N LEU A 356 9.10 8.02 -20.27
CA LEU A 356 8.01 7.21 -20.80
C LEU A 356 8.51 6.22 -21.87
N PRO A 357 7.92 5.01 -21.95
CA PRO A 357 8.34 4.02 -22.92
C PRO A 357 8.10 4.49 -24.36
N LYS A 358 9.19 4.77 -25.08
CA LYS A 358 9.13 5.34 -26.44
C LYS A 358 8.54 4.38 -27.48
N PHE A 359 8.57 3.08 -27.18
CA PHE A 359 7.96 2.05 -28.03
C PHE A 359 6.42 2.03 -27.91
N LEU A 360 5.82 2.72 -26.93
CA LEU A 360 4.36 2.86 -26.82
C LEU A 360 3.88 4.15 -27.48
N ASN A 361 2.75 4.07 -28.20
CA ASN A 361 2.05 5.22 -28.75
C ASN A 361 1.23 5.93 -27.65
N ILE A 362 1.91 6.66 -26.77
CA ILE A 362 1.29 7.40 -25.67
C ILE A 362 0.71 8.70 -26.22
N ASP A 363 -0.61 8.87 -26.09
CA ASP A 363 -1.33 10.03 -26.63
C ASP A 363 -1.37 11.21 -25.68
N SER A 364 -1.88 10.99 -24.47
CA SER A 364 -2.14 12.05 -23.52
C SER A 364 -2.16 11.56 -22.08
N GLU A 365 -1.83 12.44 -21.15
CA GLU A 365 -2.01 12.18 -19.74
C GLU A 365 -3.49 12.37 -19.33
N VAL A 366 -4.06 11.33 -18.73
CA VAL A 366 -5.45 11.25 -18.26
C VAL A 366 -5.52 11.02 -16.75
N THR A 367 -4.49 11.47 -16.02
CA THR A 367 -4.45 11.45 -14.56
C THR A 367 -5.60 12.27 -13.98
N ASP A 368 -6.30 11.72 -13.00
CA ASP A 368 -7.48 12.30 -12.33
C ASP A 368 -8.68 12.61 -13.24
N ASP A 369 -8.61 12.34 -14.55
CA ASP A 369 -9.74 12.49 -15.46
C ASP A 369 -10.85 11.48 -15.10
N PRO A 370 -12.05 11.95 -14.69
CA PRO A 370 -13.16 11.07 -14.34
C PRO A 370 -13.59 10.15 -15.49
N SER A 371 -13.42 10.58 -16.74
CA SER A 371 -13.80 9.82 -17.95
C SER A 371 -13.01 8.53 -18.09
N PHE A 372 -11.77 8.53 -17.60
CA PHE A 372 -10.86 7.37 -17.56
C PHE A 372 -10.77 6.74 -16.16
N SER A 373 -11.68 7.11 -15.25
CA SER A 373 -11.82 6.43 -13.96
C SER A 373 -12.49 5.07 -14.17
N MET A 374 -11.97 4.04 -13.50
CA MET A 374 -12.48 2.68 -13.66
C MET A 374 -13.96 2.56 -13.30
N TYR A 375 -14.41 3.33 -12.30
CA TYR A 375 -15.82 3.37 -11.89
C TYR A 375 -16.71 3.86 -13.03
N ASN A 376 -16.39 5.01 -13.61
CA ASN A 376 -17.18 5.56 -14.72
C ASN A 376 -17.10 4.70 -15.98
N LEU A 377 -15.96 4.06 -16.24
CA LEU A 377 -15.79 3.12 -17.35
C LEU A 377 -16.67 1.87 -17.21
N SER A 378 -17.01 1.48 -15.97
CA SER A 378 -17.91 0.34 -15.72
C SER A 378 -19.40 0.69 -15.69
N LEU A 379 -19.81 1.95 -15.55
CA LEU A 379 -21.24 2.32 -15.52
C LEU A 379 -21.94 1.87 -16.79
N ARG A 380 -23.11 1.22 -16.65
CA ARG A 380 -23.95 0.80 -17.78
C ARG A 380 -24.69 1.96 -18.44
N GLU A 381 -25.04 2.99 -17.68
CA GLU A 381 -25.70 4.18 -18.21
C GLU A 381 -24.80 4.95 -19.19
N GLU A 382 -25.41 5.51 -20.22
CA GLU A 382 -24.73 6.42 -21.12
C GLU A 382 -24.40 7.76 -20.43
N TRP A 383 -23.26 8.33 -20.80
CA TRP A 383 -22.76 9.59 -20.23
C TRP A 383 -23.74 10.76 -20.31
N ALA A 384 -24.57 10.79 -21.36
CA ALA A 384 -25.55 11.86 -21.57
C ALA A 384 -26.71 11.83 -20.55
N ASN A 385 -27.02 10.66 -20.00
CA ASN A 385 -28.19 10.46 -19.14
C ASN A 385 -27.81 10.31 -17.65
N SER A 386 -26.53 10.07 -17.35
CA SER A 386 -26.06 9.89 -15.98
C SER A 386 -25.72 11.24 -15.32
N SER A 387 -26.57 11.68 -14.40
CA SER A 387 -26.38 12.94 -13.64
C SER A 387 -25.07 12.94 -12.84
N LYS A 388 -24.71 11.80 -12.24
CA LYS A 388 -23.48 11.61 -11.46
C LYS A 388 -22.21 11.74 -12.32
N PHE A 389 -22.19 11.15 -13.51
CA PHE A 389 -21.06 11.25 -14.43
C PHE A 389 -20.86 12.68 -14.92
N THR A 390 -21.95 13.30 -15.37
CA THR A 390 -21.95 14.65 -15.93
C THR A 390 -21.46 15.69 -14.93
N GLN A 391 -21.84 15.55 -13.66
CA GLN A 391 -21.38 16.45 -12.59
C GLN A 391 -19.87 16.32 -12.33
N ALA A 392 -19.34 15.10 -12.24
CA ALA A 392 -17.92 14.87 -12.00
C ALA A 392 -17.02 15.43 -13.12
N VAL A 393 -17.44 15.27 -14.38
CA VAL A 393 -16.72 15.83 -15.55
C VAL A 393 -16.77 17.35 -15.57
N LYS A 394 -17.94 17.96 -15.28
CA LYS A 394 -18.07 19.42 -15.16
C LYS A 394 -17.16 19.99 -14.07
N GLU A 395 -17.13 19.37 -12.89
CA GLU A 395 -16.25 19.79 -11.79
C GLU A 395 -14.76 19.68 -12.16
N PHE A 396 -14.36 18.61 -12.84
CA PHE A 396 -12.98 18.43 -13.30
C PHE A 396 -12.59 19.49 -14.33
N ASN A 397 -13.43 19.74 -15.35
CA ASN A 397 -13.18 20.76 -16.36
C ASN A 397 -13.06 22.16 -15.74
N ASN A 398 -13.93 22.49 -14.80
CA ASN A 398 -13.86 23.76 -14.07
C ASN A 398 -12.55 23.90 -13.27
N ARG A 399 -12.08 22.83 -12.61
CA ARG A 399 -10.77 22.85 -11.92
C ARG A 399 -9.61 23.01 -12.88
N LYS A 400 -9.63 22.33 -14.04
CA LYS A 400 -8.59 22.44 -15.07
C LYS A 400 -8.50 23.86 -15.63
N ILE A 401 -9.64 24.47 -15.95
CA ILE A 401 -9.72 25.87 -16.41
C ILE A 401 -9.18 26.82 -15.34
N ASN A 402 -9.62 26.68 -14.09
CA ASN A 402 -9.15 27.52 -12.99
C ASN A 402 -7.64 27.35 -12.69
N GLY A 403 -7.09 26.15 -12.90
CA GLY A 403 -5.65 25.88 -12.79
C GLY A 403 -4.85 26.62 -13.86
N ILE A 404 -5.30 26.53 -15.12
CA ILE A 404 -4.68 27.23 -16.26
C ILE A 404 -4.73 28.76 -16.06
N ILE A 405 -5.85 29.31 -15.58
CA ILE A 405 -5.96 30.75 -15.30
C ILE A 405 -4.94 31.18 -14.25
N LYS A 406 -4.76 30.42 -13.17
CA LYS A 406 -3.78 30.72 -12.12
C LYS A 406 -2.33 30.63 -12.59
N GLU A 407 -2.01 29.70 -13.50
CA GLU A 407 -0.68 29.59 -14.10
C GLU A 407 -0.41 30.75 -15.07
N CYS A 408 -1.39 31.15 -15.89
CA CYS A 408 -1.31 32.34 -16.73
C CYS A 408 -1.14 33.62 -15.89
N GLU A 409 -1.88 33.77 -14.78
CA GLU A 409 -1.75 34.92 -13.88
C GLU A 409 -0.39 35.00 -13.19
N LYS A 410 0.23 33.85 -12.85
CA LYS A 410 1.61 33.80 -12.36
C LYS A 410 2.61 34.20 -13.45
N SER A 411 2.47 33.66 -14.67
CA SER A 411 3.33 33.99 -15.81
C SER A 411 3.28 35.48 -16.21
N VAL A 412 2.13 36.14 -16.04
CA VAL A 412 1.98 37.59 -16.31
C VAL A 412 2.63 38.45 -15.22
N LYS A 413 2.70 37.99 -13.97
CA LYS A 413 3.36 38.71 -12.86
C LYS A 413 4.88 38.62 -12.88
N ASP A 414 5.45 37.62 -13.55
CA ASP A 414 6.91 37.40 -13.64
C ASP A 414 7.58 38.07 -14.86
N LYS A 415 6.86 38.90 -15.64
CA LYS A 415 7.50 39.73 -16.69
C LYS A 415 8.14 40.97 -16.06
N PRO A 416 9.46 41.20 -16.20
CA PRO A 416 10.09 42.42 -15.70
C PRO A 416 9.63 43.62 -16.53
N ASN A 417 9.19 44.68 -15.83
CA ASN A 417 8.88 45.98 -16.43
C ASN A 417 10.10 46.52 -17.21
N GLY A 418 10.09 46.37 -18.53
CA GLY A 418 11.07 46.98 -19.41
C GLY A 418 10.94 48.51 -19.36
N LYS A 419 11.85 49.17 -18.64
CA LYS A 419 12.09 50.60 -18.78
C LYS A 419 12.63 50.87 -20.20
N LEU A 420 11.83 51.55 -21.00
CA LEU A 420 12.30 52.26 -22.19
C LEU A 420 13.31 53.33 -21.74
N ILE A 421 14.59 53.09 -22.03
CA ILE A 421 15.62 54.14 -21.97
C ILE A 421 15.62 54.80 -23.34
N VAL A 422 15.13 56.04 -23.39
CA VAL A 422 15.28 56.95 -24.53
C VAL A 422 16.65 57.61 -24.37
N ASN A 423 17.60 57.27 -25.24
CA ASN A 423 18.84 58.02 -25.39
C ASN A 423 18.61 59.13 -26.42
N GLY A 424 18.81 60.38 -26.00
CA GLY A 424 18.99 61.54 -26.87
C GLY A 424 20.41 62.08 -26.67
N ASP A 425 21.11 62.19 -27.80
CA ASP A 425 22.34 62.92 -28.14
C ASP A 425 23.49 63.05 -27.12
#